data_AF-A0A931ZQ55-F1
#
_entry.id   AF-A0A931ZQ55-F1
#
_cell.length_a   1.000
_cell.length_b   1.000
_cell.length_c   1.000
_cell.angle_alpha   90.00
_cell.angle_beta   90.00
_cell.angle_gamma   90.00
#
_symmetry.space_group_name_H-M   'P 1'
#
loop_
_entity.id
_entity.type
_entity.pdbx_description
1 polymer ?
#
loop_
_entity_poly.entity_id
_entity_poly.type
_entity_poly.pdbx_seq_one_letter_code
_entity_poly.pdbx_strand_id
1 'polypeptide(L)'
;MHRDLALIKFVMAKNKLPRVEPKRFPRGVINRVYDLGDCVIKIEGSDLTDHAKGVLKPQAEIMSELISLGAKVPKIVDHGGFEGHPYLLMEKIRGQNLVYDWLKKLLS
;
A
#
# COMPACT_ATOMS: atom_id res chain seq x y z
N MET A 1 -5.11 10.62 -11.51
CA MET A 1 -4.10 9.69 -12.09
C MET A 1 -2.71 10.32 -12.19
N HIS A 2 -2.55 11.54 -12.76
CA HIS A 2 -1.22 12.17 -12.90
C HIS A 2 -0.48 12.43 -11.57
N ARG A 3 -1.18 12.82 -10.50
CA ARG A 3 -0.58 13.10 -9.19
C ARG A 3 -0.03 11.83 -8.50
N ASP A 4 -0.80 10.74 -8.50
CA ASP A 4 -0.34 9.46 -7.94
C ASP A 4 0.95 9.00 -8.63
N LEU A 5 1.05 9.13 -9.95
CA LEU A 5 2.27 8.78 -10.69
C LEU A 5 3.47 9.65 -10.30
N ALA A 6 3.27 10.94 -10.03
CA ALA A 6 4.34 11.82 -9.55
C ALA A 6 4.81 11.40 -8.15
N LEU A 7 3.88 11.14 -7.23
CA LEU A 7 4.18 10.62 -5.89
C LEU A 7 4.93 9.29 -5.98
N ILE A 8 4.45 8.34 -6.79
CA ILE A 8 5.09 7.03 -6.96
C ILE A 8 6.52 7.19 -7.48
N LYS A 9 6.74 8.03 -8.50
CA LYS A 9 8.09 8.32 -9.02
C LYS A 9 8.99 8.91 -7.94
N PHE A 10 8.48 9.86 -7.16
CA PHE A 10 9.20 10.44 -6.02
C PHE A 10 9.60 9.36 -5.00
N VAL A 11 8.66 8.53 -4.56
CA VAL A 11 8.90 7.47 -3.56
C VAL A 11 9.87 6.42 -4.09
N MET A 12 9.75 6.01 -5.37
CA MET A 12 10.68 5.08 -6.00
C MET A 12 12.10 5.65 -6.07
N ALA A 13 12.26 6.93 -6.43
CA ALA A 13 13.56 7.59 -6.46
C ALA A 13 14.17 7.72 -5.05
N LYS A 14 13.37 8.18 -4.06
CA LYS A 14 13.77 8.33 -2.66
C LYS A 14 14.31 7.01 -2.08
N ASN A 15 13.63 5.90 -2.37
CA ASN A 15 13.95 4.59 -1.83
C ASN A 15 14.85 3.74 -2.76
N LYS A 16 15.40 4.35 -3.83
CA LYS A 16 16.28 3.67 -4.82
C LYS A 16 15.66 2.38 -5.38
N LEU A 17 14.33 2.36 -5.57
CA LEU A 17 13.63 1.20 -6.11
C LEU A 17 13.91 1.06 -7.62
N PRO A 18 13.90 -0.18 -8.16
CA PRO A 18 13.97 -0.41 -9.60
C PRO A 18 12.87 0.36 -10.34
N ARG A 19 13.20 0.88 -11.52
CA ARG A 19 12.20 1.53 -12.38
C ARG A 19 11.28 0.46 -12.99
N VAL A 20 10.12 0.29 -12.39
CA VAL A 20 9.02 -0.54 -12.89
C VAL A 20 7.82 0.33 -13.23
N GLU A 21 6.97 -0.16 -14.13
CA GLU A 21 5.69 0.47 -14.41
C GLU A 21 4.70 0.15 -13.28
N PRO A 22 4.16 1.16 -12.57
CA PRO A 22 3.25 0.92 -11.46
C PRO A 22 1.92 0.32 -11.93
N LYS A 23 1.50 -0.80 -11.34
CA LYS A 23 0.20 -1.43 -11.67
C LYS A 23 -0.79 -1.20 -10.55
N ARG A 24 -1.91 -0.54 -10.84
CA ARG A 24 -2.96 -0.32 -9.84
C ARG A 24 -3.67 -1.64 -9.53
N PHE A 25 -3.81 -1.98 -8.25
CA PHE A 25 -4.67 -3.09 -7.86
C PHE A 25 -6.15 -2.71 -8.09
N PRO A 26 -6.95 -3.58 -8.71
CA PRO A 26 -8.36 -3.28 -9.01
C PRO A 26 -9.23 -3.23 -7.76
N ARG A 27 -8.75 -3.79 -6.64
CA ARG A 27 -9.48 -3.92 -5.37
C ARG A 27 -8.70 -3.21 -4.25
N GLY A 28 -9.20 -2.05 -3.87
CA GLY A 28 -8.67 -1.16 -2.84
C GLY A 28 -9.67 -0.03 -2.68
N VAL A 29 -10.76 -0.31 -1.96
CA VAL A 29 -11.94 0.58 -1.91
C VAL A 29 -11.64 1.84 -1.10
N ILE A 30 -10.78 1.71 -0.07
CA ILE A 30 -10.46 2.78 0.86
C ILE A 30 -9.23 3.59 0.39
N ASN A 31 -8.18 2.90 -0.05
CA ASN A 31 -6.91 3.50 -0.50
C ASN A 31 -6.54 3.05 -1.91
N ARG A 32 -5.89 3.92 -2.67
CA ARG A 32 -5.36 3.58 -3.99
C ARG A 32 -4.05 2.82 -3.80
N VAL A 33 -3.98 1.57 -4.28
CA VAL A 33 -2.84 0.67 -4.06
C VAL A 33 -2.19 0.34 -5.39
N TYR A 34 -0.86 0.42 -5.44
CA TYR A 34 -0.07 0.14 -6.64
C TYR A 34 1.05 -0.88 -6.35
N ASP A 35 1.21 -1.81 -7.27
CA ASP A 35 2.31 -2.77 -7.34
C ASP A 35 3.54 -2.13 -7.97
N LEU A 36 4.67 -2.19 -7.26
CA LEU A 36 5.98 -1.67 -7.66
C LEU A 36 7.02 -2.81 -7.75
N GLY A 37 6.59 -4.03 -8.07
CA GLY A 37 7.47 -5.20 -8.20
C GLY A 37 7.62 -5.90 -6.85
N ASP A 38 8.70 -5.62 -6.13
CA ASP A 38 8.96 -6.19 -4.79
C ASP A 38 8.31 -5.39 -3.65
N CYS A 39 7.79 -4.20 -3.96
CA CYS A 39 7.10 -3.35 -3.01
C CYS A 39 5.67 -3.07 -3.47
N VAL A 40 4.84 -2.67 -2.51
CA VAL A 40 3.50 -2.13 -2.74
C VAL A 40 3.42 -0.76 -2.09
N ILE A 41 2.87 0.22 -2.81
CA ILE A 41 2.59 1.54 -2.27
C ILE A 41 1.08 1.73 -2.13
N LYS A 42 0.67 2.18 -0.93
CA LYS A 42 -0.68 2.68 -0.66
C LYS A 42 -0.63 4.20 -0.65
N ILE A 43 -1.58 4.82 -1.34
CA ILE A 43 -1.78 6.26 -1.40
C ILE A 43 -3.20 6.53 -0.92
N GLU A 44 -3.35 7.54 -0.07
CA GLU A 44 -4.65 7.87 0.50
C GLU A 44 -5.65 8.28 -0.59
N GLY A 45 -6.82 7.64 -0.56
CA GLY A 45 -7.91 7.93 -1.48
C GLY A 45 -8.60 9.25 -1.10
N SER A 46 -8.83 10.12 -2.09
CA SER A 46 -9.57 11.38 -1.89
C SER A 46 -11.09 11.21 -2.00
N ASP A 47 -11.55 10.09 -2.56
CA ASP A 47 -12.80 10.11 -3.32
C ASP A 47 -13.99 9.38 -2.65
N LEU A 48 -13.81 8.61 -1.56
CA LEU A 48 -14.87 7.66 -1.19
C LEU A 48 -15.34 7.56 0.27
N THR A 49 -14.61 8.02 1.29
CA THR A 49 -15.18 8.06 2.67
C THR A 49 -14.29 8.89 3.59
N ASP A 50 -14.85 9.75 4.44
CA ASP A 50 -14.11 10.48 5.48
C ASP A 50 -13.31 9.56 6.43
N HIS A 51 -13.66 8.27 6.50
CA HIS A 51 -12.95 7.25 7.26
C HIS A 51 -11.57 6.85 6.69
N ALA A 52 -11.25 7.22 5.45
CA ALA A 52 -9.97 6.87 4.83
C ALA A 52 -8.87 7.90 5.13
N LYS A 53 -9.25 9.13 5.50
CA LYS A 53 -8.32 10.25 5.73
C LYS A 53 -7.57 10.06 7.04
N GLY A 54 -6.26 10.26 7.00
CA GLY A 54 -5.40 10.18 8.18
C GLY A 54 -5.15 8.77 8.69
N VAL A 55 -5.46 7.72 7.92
CA VAL A 55 -5.31 6.32 8.38
C VAL A 55 -3.93 5.75 8.06
N LEU A 56 -3.27 6.21 6.99
CA LEU A 56 -1.99 5.64 6.57
C LEU A 56 -0.87 5.84 7.60
N LYS A 57 -0.83 6.98 8.28
CA LYS A 57 0.18 7.25 9.31
C LYS A 57 -0.02 6.36 10.56
N PRO A 58 -1.20 6.32 11.22
CA PRO A 58 -1.47 5.39 12.31
C PRO A 58 -1.26 3.92 11.91
N GLN A 59 -1.60 3.55 10.66
CA GLN A 59 -1.35 2.21 10.17
C GLN A 59 0.14 1.84 10.20
N ALA A 60 1.03 2.76 9.84
CA ALA A 60 2.47 2.53 9.89
C ALA A 60 2.97 2.30 11.33
N GLU A 61 2.45 3.07 12.28
CA GLU A 61 2.79 2.96 13.70
C GLU A 61 2.34 1.61 14.28
N ILE A 62 1.06 1.24 14.07
CA ILE A 62 0.50 -0.05 14.52
C ILE A 62 1.22 -1.23 13.89
N MET A 63 1.52 -1.17 12.58
CA MET A 63 2.23 -2.26 11.92
C MET A 63 3.65 -2.44 12.46
N SER A 64 4.33 -1.35 12.85
CA SER A 64 5.65 -1.43 13.49
C SER A 64 5.58 -2.12 14.85
N GLU A 65 4.54 -1.83 15.64
CA GLU A 65 4.28 -2.51 16.91
C GLU A 65 3.96 -4.01 16.71
N LEU A 66 3.12 -4.36 15.74
CA LEU A 66 2.84 -5.76 15.43
C LEU A 66 4.12 -6.52 15.05
N ILE A 67 5.02 -5.89 14.27
CA ILE A 67 6.32 -6.48 13.92
C ILE A 67 7.19 -6.69 15.17
N SER A 68 7.23 -5.72 16.10
CA SER A 68 8.00 -5.85 17.34
C SER A 68 7.47 -6.96 18.25
N LEU A 69 6.16 -7.25 18.17
CA LEU A 69 5.50 -8.38 18.83
C LEU A 69 5.66 -9.72 18.08
N GLY A 70 6.39 -9.76 16.97
CA GLY A 70 6.65 -10.98 16.20
C GLY A 70 5.56 -11.37 15.20
N ALA A 71 4.62 -10.47 14.90
CA ALA A 71 3.60 -10.71 13.89
C ALA A 71 4.22 -10.81 12.48
N LYS A 72 3.69 -11.73 11.67
CA LYS A 72 4.07 -11.89 10.26
C LYS A 72 3.22 -10.97 9.38
N VAL A 73 3.56 -9.69 9.37
CA VAL A 73 2.94 -8.65 8.52
C VAL A 73 3.97 -8.12 7.51
N PRO A 74 3.54 -7.45 6.42
CA PRO A 74 4.50 -6.84 5.50
C PRO A 74 5.38 -5.83 6.23
N LYS A 75 6.69 -5.86 5.99
CA LYS A 75 7.58 -4.84 6.56
C LYS A 75 7.31 -3.49 5.91
N ILE A 76 7.35 -2.45 6.72
CA ILE A 76 7.30 -1.07 6.24
C ILE A 76 8.67 -0.72 5.70
N VAL A 77 8.71 -0.25 4.45
CA VAL A 77 9.92 0.24 3.81
C VAL A 77 10.07 1.74 4.01
N ASP A 78 8.97 2.49 3.85
CA ASP A 78 8.92 3.94 4.00
C ASP A 78 7.49 4.42 4.21
N HIS A 79 7.31 5.59 4.79
CA HIS A 79 6.01 6.27 4.86
C HIS A 79 6.23 7.79 4.98
N GLY A 80 5.24 8.58 4.55
CA GLY A 80 5.38 10.03 4.58
C GLY A 80 4.26 10.72 3.82
N GLY A 81 4.56 11.91 3.29
CA GLY A 81 3.64 12.67 2.45
C GLY A 81 4.35 13.34 1.28
N PHE A 82 3.61 13.52 0.19
CA PHE A 82 4.05 14.29 -0.99
C PHE A 82 2.91 15.24 -1.37
N GLU A 83 3.17 16.55 -1.38
CA GLU A 83 2.15 17.59 -1.64
C GLU A 83 0.89 17.44 -0.76
N GLY A 84 1.07 17.04 0.51
CA GLY A 84 -0.03 16.81 1.45
C GLY A 84 -0.76 15.47 1.28
N HIS A 85 -0.31 14.58 0.39
CA HIS A 85 -0.89 13.24 0.19
C HIS A 85 -0.08 12.19 0.94
N PRO A 86 -0.64 11.57 2.00
CA PRO A 86 0.06 10.52 2.73
C PRO A 86 0.27 9.27 1.87
N TYR A 87 1.39 8.59 2.11
CA TYR A 87 1.69 7.30 1.51
C TYR A 87 2.30 6.33 2.51
N LEU A 88 2.14 5.04 2.21
CA LEU A 88 2.76 3.93 2.92
C LEU A 88 3.34 2.94 1.91
N LEU A 89 4.66 2.75 1.95
CA LEU A 89 5.42 1.80 1.14
C LEU A 89 5.79 0.59 1.99
N MET A 90 5.48 -0.60 1.49
CA MET A 90 5.74 -1.85 2.20
C MET A 90 6.30 -2.91 1.26
N GLU A 91 6.95 -3.92 1.83
CA GLU A 91 7.29 -5.14 1.10
C GLU A 91 6.03 -5.80 0.56
N LYS A 92 6.12 -6.36 -0.65
CA LYS A 92 5.05 -7.16 -1.23
C LYS A 92 5.08 -8.56 -0.62
N ILE A 93 3.98 -8.97 0.01
CA ILE A 93 3.78 -10.38 0.36
C ILE A 93 3.57 -11.17 -0.93
N ARG A 94 4.40 -12.18 -1.14
CA ARG A 94 4.24 -13.15 -2.23
C ARG A 94 3.41 -14.34 -1.74
N GLY A 95 2.54 -14.85 -2.61
CA GLY A 95 1.70 -16.01 -2.30
C GLY A 95 0.26 -15.82 -2.77
N GLN A 96 -0.59 -16.78 -2.42
CA GLN A 96 -2.01 -16.75 -2.74
C GLN A 96 -2.81 -16.21 -1.56
N ASN A 97 -3.84 -15.42 -1.85
CA ASN A 97 -4.77 -14.97 -0.82
C ASN A 97 -5.77 -16.10 -0.55
N LEU A 98 -5.48 -16.91 0.47
CA LEU A 98 -6.29 -18.06 0.85
C LEU A 98 -7.77 -17.68 1.10
N VAL A 99 -8.01 -16.56 1.77
CA VAL A 99 -9.38 -16.09 2.07
C VAL A 99 -10.12 -15.77 0.77
N TYR A 100 -9.46 -15.10 -0.18
CA TYR A 100 -10.03 -14.83 -1.49
C TYR A 100 -10.34 -16.12 -2.25
N ASP A 101 -9.40 -17.06 -2.30
CA ASP A 101 -9.61 -18.34 -3.01
C ASP A 101 -10.72 -19.18 -2.38
N TRP A 102 -10.80 -19.19 -1.04
CA TRP A 102 -11.85 -19.88 -0.31
C TRP A 102 -13.23 -19.27 -0.58
N LEU A 103 -13.36 -17.95 -0.45
CA LEU A 103 -14.61 -17.24 -0.76
C LEU A 103 -15.04 -17.48 -2.21
N LYS A 104 -14.08 -17.46 -3.14
CA LYS A 104 -14.36 -17.73 -4.56
C LYS A 104 -14.91 -19.15 -4.77
N LYS A 105 -14.40 -20.15 -4.03
CA LYS A 105 -14.88 -21.55 -4.07
C LYS A 105 -16.25 -21.74 -3.43
N LEU A 106 -16.57 -21.01 -2.37
CA LEU A 106 -17.89 -21.09 -1.73
C LEU A 106 -19.00 -20.46 -2.58
N LEU A 107 -18.66 -19.50 -3.43
CA LEU A 107 -19.59 -18.72 -4.25
C LEU A 107 -19.66 -19.19 -5.72
N SER A 108 -18.93 -20.25 -6.07
CA SER A 108 -18.93 -20.89 -7.39
C SER A 108 -19.77 -22.16 -7.40
#